data_AF-A0A2T6L8T7-F1
#
_entry.id   AF-A0A2T6L8T7-F1
#
_cell.length_a   1.000
_cell.length_b   1.000
_cell.length_c   1.000
_cell.angle_alpha   90.00
_cell.angle_beta   90.00
_cell.angle_gamma   90.00
#
_symmetry.space_group_name_H-M   'P 1'
#
loop_
_entity.id
_entity.type
_entity.pdbx_description
1 polymer ?
#
loop_
_entity_poly.entity_id
_entity_poly.type
_entity_poly.pdbx_seq_one_letter_code
_entity_poly.pdbx_strand_id
1 'polypeptide(L)'
;MATDETTRQVNKRAIDALEEAQHRLGEAVGEVQRGIEPLENLSRVTNAHDAALENLRALSARVREVREDVARRWIAESEGE
;
A
#
# COMPACT_ATOMS: atom_id res chain seq x y z
N MET A 1 8.36 -35.18 -7.26
CA MET A 1 7.13 -35.25 -6.42
C MET A 1 7.26 -34.43 -5.14
N ALA A 2 8.26 -34.64 -4.26
CA ALA A 2 8.40 -33.84 -3.02
C ALA A 2 8.87 -32.38 -3.26
N THR A 3 9.68 -32.16 -4.30
CA THR A 3 10.16 -30.82 -4.70
C THR A 3 9.06 -29.95 -5.28
N ASP A 4 8.18 -30.49 -6.13
CA ASP A 4 7.08 -29.72 -6.75
C ASP A 4 6.03 -29.26 -5.72
N GLU A 5 5.73 -30.11 -4.72
CA GLU A 5 4.78 -29.77 -3.66
C GLU A 5 5.35 -28.70 -2.71
N THR A 6 6.66 -28.72 -2.45
CA THR A 6 7.32 -27.69 -1.66
C THR A 6 7.31 -26.34 -2.39
N THR A 7 7.60 -26.33 -3.69
CA THR A 7 7.56 -25.11 -4.52
C THR A 7 6.14 -24.54 -4.58
N ARG A 8 5.11 -25.36 -4.78
CA ARG A 8 3.71 -24.92 -4.77
C ARG A 8 3.31 -24.29 -3.44
N GLN A 9 3.70 -24.88 -2.30
CA GLN A 9 3.39 -24.30 -0.99
C GLN A 9 4.10 -22.97 -0.73
N VAL A 10 5.32 -22.79 -1.26
CA VAL A 10 6.04 -21.52 -1.15
C VAL A 10 5.38 -20.43 -2.00
N ASN A 11 5.00 -20.75 -3.23
CA ASN A 11 4.31 -19.80 -4.13
C ASN A 11 2.97 -19.34 -3.53
N LYS A 12 2.16 -20.28 -3.03
CA LYS A 12 0.91 -19.95 -2.34
C LYS A 12 1.11 -18.99 -1.17
N ARG A 13 2.11 -19.24 -0.31
CA ARG A 13 2.41 -18.36 0.83
C ARG A 13 2.86 -16.97 0.39
N ALA A 14 3.58 -16.87 -0.73
CA ALA A 14 3.99 -15.60 -1.30
C ALA A 14 2.77 -14.81 -1.83
N ILE A 15 1.85 -15.48 -2.52
CA ILE A 15 0.60 -14.88 -3.02
C ILE A 15 -0.28 -14.40 -1.86
N ASP A 16 -0.50 -15.24 -0.83
CA ASP A 16 -1.28 -14.88 0.36
C ASP A 16 -0.69 -13.64 1.06
N ALA A 17 0.65 -13.56 1.15
CA ALA A 17 1.34 -12.41 1.74
C ALA A 17 1.20 -11.13 0.90
N LEU A 18 1.22 -11.26 -0.43
CA LEU A 18 1.03 -10.14 -1.35
C LEU A 18 -0.41 -9.62 -1.32
N GLU A 19 -1.41 -10.50 -1.22
CA GLU A 19 -2.82 -10.14 -1.08
C GLU A 19 -3.06 -9.35 0.22
N GLU A 20 -2.58 -9.86 1.36
CA GLU A 20 -2.70 -9.15 2.65
C GLU A 20 -1.98 -7.80 2.60
N ALA A 21 -0.78 -7.74 2.02
CA ALA A 21 -0.05 -6.48 1.86
C ALA A 21 -0.84 -5.46 1.01
N GLN A 22 -1.44 -5.91 -0.10
CA GLN A 22 -2.27 -5.06 -0.96
C GLN A 22 -3.50 -4.51 -0.21
N HIS A 23 -4.14 -5.35 0.60
CA HIS A 23 -5.27 -4.96 1.42
C HIS A 23 -4.87 -3.89 2.45
N ARG A 24 -3.82 -4.15 3.25
CA ARG A 24 -3.33 -3.23 4.29
C ARG A 24 -2.83 -1.90 3.74
N LEU A 25 -2.14 -1.93 2.60
CA LEU A 25 -1.72 -0.70 1.93
C LEU A 25 -2.93 0.10 1.43
N GLY A 26 -4.00 -0.57 1.01
CA GLY A 26 -5.27 0.07 0.69
C GLY A 26 -5.89 0.79 1.89
N GLU A 27 -5.96 0.12 3.05
CA GLU A 27 -6.43 0.72 4.30
C GLU A 27 -5.57 1.94 4.69
N ALA A 28 -4.24 1.81 4.61
CA ALA A 28 -3.30 2.88 4.94
C ALA A 28 -3.49 4.12 4.05
N VAL A 29 -3.73 3.96 2.74
CA VAL A 29 -4.06 5.10 1.85
C VAL A 29 -5.33 5.80 2.34
N GLY A 30 -6.35 5.04 2.71
CA GLY A 30 -7.62 5.59 3.21
C GLY A 30 -7.42 6.40 4.50
N GLU A 31 -6.68 5.87 5.48
CA GLU A 31 -6.42 6.58 6.74
C GLU A 31 -5.56 7.84 6.53
N VAL A 32 -4.54 7.78 5.67
CA VAL A 32 -3.73 8.96 5.34
C VAL A 32 -4.59 10.04 4.66
N GLN A 33 -5.49 9.67 3.74
CA GLN A 33 -6.40 10.60 3.10
C GLN A 33 -7.34 11.30 4.10
N ARG A 34 -7.87 10.55 5.08
CA ARG A 34 -8.70 11.13 6.16
C ARG A 34 -7.90 12.09 7.05
N GLY A 35 -6.60 11.89 7.20
CA GLY A 35 -5.72 12.83 7.91
C GLY A 35 -5.38 14.10 7.12
N ILE A 36 -5.36 14.02 5.77
CA ILE A 36 -5.06 15.15 4.88
C ILE A 36 -6.17 16.19 4.89
N GLU A 37 -7.44 15.77 4.76
CA GLU A 37 -8.58 16.70 4.60
C GLU A 37 -8.69 17.74 5.74
N PRO A 38 -8.60 17.38 7.04
CA PRO A 38 -8.59 18.36 8.13
C PRO A 38 -7.43 19.35 8.05
N LEU A 39 -6.24 18.89 7.64
CA LEU A 39 -5.08 19.77 7.49
C LEU A 39 -5.20 20.70 6.28
N GLU A 40 -5.81 20.25 5.18
CA GLU A 40 -6.13 21.13 4.05
C GLU A 40 -7.13 22.22 4.45
N ASN A 41 -8.14 21.87 5.23
CA ASN A 41 -9.09 22.85 5.78
C ASN A 41 -8.40 23.84 6.73
N LEU A 42 -7.49 23.36 7.57
CA LEU A 42 -6.72 24.19 8.49
C LEU A 42 -5.74 25.13 7.75
N SER A 43 -5.12 24.66 6.67
CA SER A 43 -4.21 25.43 5.81
C SER A 43 -4.86 26.69 5.22
N ARG A 44 -6.20 26.67 5.02
CA ARG A 44 -6.96 27.85 4.54
C ARG A 44 -7.02 29.00 5.54
N VAL A 45 -6.82 28.73 6.83
CA VAL A 45 -6.91 29.72 7.91
C VAL A 45 -5.57 29.95 8.62
N THR A 46 -4.64 29.00 8.55
CA THR A 46 -3.29 29.13 9.11
C THR A 46 -2.30 28.23 8.38
N ASN A 47 -1.07 28.70 8.18
CA ASN A 47 0.02 27.94 7.56
C ASN A 47 0.86 27.12 8.56
N ALA A 48 0.49 27.12 9.86
CA ALA A 48 1.26 26.48 10.92
C ALA A 48 1.50 24.97 10.71
N HIS A 49 0.66 24.32 9.90
CA HIS A 49 0.69 22.88 9.65
C HIS A 49 0.97 22.51 8.18
N ASP A 50 1.36 23.46 7.34
CA ASP A 50 1.59 23.19 5.90
C ASP A 50 2.69 22.13 5.69
N ALA A 51 3.76 22.18 6.49
CA ALA A 51 4.81 21.16 6.44
C ALA A 51 4.29 19.75 6.80
N ALA A 52 3.36 19.66 7.76
CA ALA A 52 2.74 18.37 8.10
C ALA A 52 1.81 17.88 6.98
N LEU A 53 1.07 18.78 6.34
CA LEU A 53 0.23 18.50 5.18
C LEU A 53 1.07 18.01 3.99
N GLU A 54 2.19 18.65 3.69
CA GLU A 54 3.13 18.21 2.64
C GLU A 54 3.68 16.81 2.95
N ASN A 55 4.09 16.56 4.19
CA ASN A 55 4.57 15.23 4.60
C ASN A 55 3.51 14.14 4.43
N LEU A 56 2.25 14.42 4.80
CA LEU A 56 1.16 13.45 4.60
C LEU A 56 0.85 13.22 3.11
N ARG A 57 0.90 14.26 2.27
CA ARG A 57 0.76 14.12 0.82
C ARG A 57 1.87 13.26 0.22
N ALA A 58 3.12 13.49 0.62
CA ALA A 58 4.27 12.70 0.21
C ALA A 58 4.15 11.24 0.66
N LEU A 59 3.72 11.01 1.91
CA LEU A 59 3.45 9.67 2.44
C LEU A 59 2.34 8.98 1.64
N SER A 60 1.24 9.67 1.33
CA SER A 60 0.14 9.14 0.53
C SER A 60 0.62 8.68 -0.85
N ALA A 61 1.44 9.49 -1.52
CA ALA A 61 2.03 9.13 -2.81
C ALA A 61 2.92 7.88 -2.70
N ARG A 62 3.77 7.82 -1.68
CA ARG A 62 4.66 6.66 -1.45
C ARG A 62 3.90 5.38 -1.16
N VAL A 63 2.85 5.43 -0.33
CA VAL A 63 2.03 4.25 -0.04
C VAL A 63 1.31 3.76 -1.30
N ARG A 64 0.83 4.67 -2.15
CA ARG A 64 0.24 4.30 -3.45
C ARG A 64 1.25 3.62 -4.37
N GLU A 65 2.46 4.16 -4.47
CA GLU A 65 3.55 3.57 -5.27
C GLU A 65 3.87 2.14 -4.80
N VAL A 66 4.02 1.95 -3.48
CA VAL A 66 4.26 0.62 -2.89
C VAL A 66 3.07 -0.32 -3.16
N ARG A 67 1.83 0.17 -3.04
CA ARG A 67 0.63 -0.63 -3.34
C ARG A 67 0.59 -1.08 -4.80
N GLU A 68 0.92 -0.20 -5.74
CA GLU A 68 0.99 -0.53 -7.16
C GLU A 68 2.07 -1.57 -7.44
N ASP A 69 3.23 -1.48 -6.77
CA ASP A 69 4.29 -2.46 -6.89
C ASP A 69 3.88 -3.84 -6.36
N VAL A 70 3.28 -3.88 -5.18
CA VAL A 70 2.72 -5.11 -4.60
C VAL A 70 1.65 -5.70 -5.50
N ALA A 71 0.74 -4.89 -6.06
CA ALA A 71 -0.30 -5.36 -6.96
C ALA A 71 0.28 -5.94 -8.26
N ARG A 72 1.29 -5.30 -8.87
CA ARG A 72 1.98 -5.85 -10.05
C ARG A 72 2.61 -7.19 -9.75
N ARG A 73 3.25 -7.31 -8.58
CA ARG A 73 3.90 -8.56 -8.16
C ARG A 73 2.89 -9.65 -7.86
N TRP A 74 1.78 -9.31 -7.20
CA TRP A 74 0.69 -10.23 -6.94
C TRP A 74 0.11 -10.82 -8.23
N ILE A 75 -0.13 -9.98 -9.24
CA ILE A 75 -0.61 -10.44 -10.56
C ILE A 75 0.41 -11.39 -11.19
N ALA A 76 1.69 -11.01 -11.21
CA ALA A 76 2.74 -11.82 -11.82
C ALA A 76 2.90 -13.21 -11.17
N GLU A 77 2.82 -13.28 -9.83
CA GLU A 77 2.90 -14.55 -9.09
C GLU A 77 1.61 -15.37 -9.25
N SER A 78 0.44 -14.73 -9.34
CA SER A 78 -0.85 -15.43 -9.49
C SER A 78 -1.11 -15.95 -10.91
N GLU A 79 -0.52 -15.34 -11.94
CA GLU A 79 -0.58 -15.83 -13.34
C GLU A 79 0.47 -16.91 -13.64
N GLY A 80 1.48 -17.06 -12.77
CA GLY A 80 2.58 -18.02 -12.90
C GLY A 80 2.36 -19.37 -12.19
N GLU A 81 1.34 -19.48 -11.31
CA GLU A 81 0.87 -20.75 -10.71
C GLU A 81 0.00 -21.57 -11.67
#